data_AF-A0A5N8XPV7-F1
#
_entry.id   AF-A0A5N8XPV7-F1
#
_cell.length_a   1.000
_cell.length_b   1.000
_cell.length_c   1.000
_cell.angle_alpha   90.00
_cell.angle_beta   90.00
_cell.angle_gamma   90.00
#
_symmetry.space_group_name_H-M   'P 1'
#
loop_
_entity.id
_entity.type
_entity.pdbx_description
1 polymer ?
#
loop_
_entity_poly.entity_id
_entity_poly.type
_entity_poly.pdbx_seq_one_letter_code
_entity_poly.pdbx_strand_id
1 'polypeptide(L)'
;MSTNLSNKGGFNGPVAWDGPGTASALSRWAAGQLARFLGWVALWWGAVFVTVGLLPVGAVVPMAVVLAVLGYNAVMSFMKLCRFGRMRRILTVYPWRQQPGGVQYDARGRKASFLLPDPDRPEKTVSPKLSGFFFRPWDRIARKGFNGDLWYAGDPRFVCVIAKPGLTKLTYASQPTAFNPRTSPRRKGLSPEARRRARAIGARVAD
;
A
#
# COMPACT_ATOMS: atom_id res chain seq x y z
N MET A 1 10.17 -26.28 -33.73
CA MET A 1 10.02 -24.88 -34.14
C MET A 1 10.06 -24.01 -32.89
N SER A 2 11.20 -23.38 -32.67
CA SER A 2 11.49 -22.54 -31.50
C SER A 2 11.41 -21.08 -31.92
N THR A 3 10.44 -20.32 -31.40
CA THR A 3 10.36 -18.83 -31.36
C THR A 3 8.97 -18.48 -30.80
N ASN A 4 8.80 -18.02 -29.56
CA ASN A 4 9.10 -16.66 -29.13
C ASN A 4 9.23 -16.57 -27.59
N LEU A 5 10.45 -16.67 -27.07
CA LEU A 5 10.81 -16.24 -25.70
C LEU A 5 11.14 -14.73 -25.66
N SER A 6 10.37 -13.91 -26.38
CA SER A 6 10.53 -12.44 -26.41
C SER A 6 9.60 -11.71 -25.42
N ASN A 7 8.96 -12.42 -24.49
CA ASN A 7 8.26 -11.78 -23.38
C ASN A 7 9.28 -11.45 -22.27
N LYS A 8 10.26 -10.59 -22.59
CA LYS A 8 11.02 -9.90 -21.56
C LYS A 8 9.97 -9.20 -20.68
N GLY A 9 10.00 -9.41 -19.36
CA GLY A 9 9.05 -8.89 -18.36
C GLY A 9 9.02 -7.35 -18.22
N GLY A 10 9.20 -6.63 -19.33
CA GLY A 10 9.19 -5.19 -19.47
C GLY A 10 7.81 -4.61 -19.20
N PHE A 11 7.81 -3.38 -18.67
CA PHE A 11 6.59 -2.63 -18.38
C PHE A 11 6.03 -1.99 -19.66
N ASN A 12 5.86 -2.80 -20.70
CA ASN A 12 5.35 -2.39 -22.00
C ASN A 12 3.82 -2.51 -21.98
N GLY A 13 3.13 -1.42 -22.33
CA GLY A 13 1.67 -1.32 -22.31
C GLY A 13 1.18 0.01 -21.75
N PRO A 14 -0.14 0.29 -21.85
CA PRO A 14 -0.72 1.51 -21.32
C PRO A 14 -0.53 1.56 -19.80
N VAL A 15 -0.21 2.74 -19.27
CA VAL A 15 -0.03 2.92 -17.83
C VAL A 15 -1.35 2.66 -17.10
N ALA A 16 -1.27 2.19 -15.86
CA ALA A 16 -2.44 1.82 -15.08
C ALA A 16 -3.43 2.99 -14.93
N TRP A 17 -2.91 4.22 -14.90
CA TRP A 17 -3.69 5.46 -14.83
C TRP A 17 -4.68 5.62 -15.99
N ASP A 18 -4.30 5.25 -17.20
CA ASP A 18 -5.14 5.37 -18.39
C ASP A 18 -6.22 4.27 -18.47
N GLY A 19 -6.09 3.25 -17.62
CA GLY A 19 -7.08 2.18 -17.52
C GLY A 19 -8.44 2.68 -17.01
N PRO A 20 -9.56 2.23 -17.60
CA PRO A 20 -10.89 2.65 -17.19
C PRO A 20 -11.14 2.29 -15.72
N GLY A 21 -11.66 3.24 -14.96
CA GLY A 21 -12.00 3.06 -13.55
C GLY A 21 -10.84 3.23 -12.56
N THR A 22 -9.58 3.37 -13.01
CA THR A 22 -8.42 3.55 -12.10
C THR A 22 -8.53 4.84 -11.30
N ALA A 23 -8.81 5.97 -11.95
CA ALA A 23 -8.95 7.26 -11.28
C ALA A 23 -10.13 7.28 -10.29
N SER A 24 -11.27 6.68 -10.67
CA SER A 24 -12.44 6.55 -9.80
C SER A 24 -12.16 5.63 -8.59
N ALA A 25 -11.49 4.50 -8.79
CA ALA A 25 -11.09 3.62 -7.70
C ALA A 25 -10.14 4.31 -6.71
N LEU A 26 -9.17 5.07 -7.21
CA LEU A 26 -8.26 5.85 -6.36
C LEU A 26 -9.00 6.96 -5.61
N SER A 27 -9.94 7.65 -6.26
CA SER A 27 -10.76 8.71 -5.64
C SER A 27 -11.68 8.16 -4.56
N ARG A 28 -12.36 7.03 -4.81
CA ARG A 28 -13.18 6.33 -3.80
C ARG A 28 -12.34 5.88 -2.60
N TRP A 29 -11.15 5.35 -2.86
CA TRP A 29 -10.21 5.00 -1.79
C TRP A 29 -9.81 6.24 -0.97
N ALA A 30 -9.49 7.36 -1.62
CA ALA A 30 -9.10 8.60 -0.96
C ALA A 30 -10.26 9.19 -0.15
N ALA A 31 -11.46 9.25 -0.72
CA ALA A 31 -12.69 9.69 -0.05
C ALA A 31 -12.97 8.84 1.20
N GLY A 32 -12.81 7.51 1.11
CA GLY A 32 -12.97 6.63 2.26
C GLY A 32 -11.92 6.85 3.37
N GLN A 33 -10.68 7.23 3.04
CA GLN A 33 -9.70 7.60 4.06
C GLN A 33 -9.96 8.99 4.63
N LEU A 34 -10.40 9.94 3.80
CA LEU A 34 -10.77 11.29 4.24
C LEU A 34 -11.97 11.24 5.19
N ALA A 35 -13.02 10.49 4.86
CA ALA A 35 -14.17 10.30 5.73
C ALA A 35 -13.77 9.69 7.08
N ARG A 36 -12.88 8.69 7.09
CA ARG A 36 -12.34 8.12 8.34
C ARG A 36 -11.55 9.15 9.15
N PHE A 37 -10.68 9.92 8.50
CA PHE A 37 -9.92 10.98 9.15
C PHE A 37 -10.86 12.01 9.82
N LEU A 38 -11.82 12.53 9.07
CA LEU A 38 -12.81 13.48 9.58
C LEU A 38 -13.64 12.87 10.71
N GLY A 39 -14.04 11.61 10.59
CA GLY A 39 -14.74 10.88 11.66
C GLY A 39 -13.92 10.79 12.95
N TRP A 40 -12.63 10.46 12.86
CA TRP A 40 -11.75 10.44 14.04
C TRP A 40 -11.54 11.82 14.66
N VAL A 41 -11.41 12.87 13.84
CA VAL A 41 -11.28 14.26 14.31
C VAL A 41 -12.56 14.73 15.01
N ALA A 42 -13.72 14.44 14.43
CA ALA A 42 -15.02 14.77 15.03
C ALA A 42 -15.21 14.05 16.37
N LEU A 43 -14.88 12.74 16.44
CA LEU A 43 -14.91 11.97 17.68
C LEU A 43 -13.94 12.53 18.73
N TRP A 44 -12.76 12.97 18.31
CA TRP A 44 -11.78 13.57 19.22
C TRP A 44 -12.33 14.86 19.85
N TRP A 45 -12.89 15.76 19.04
CA TRP A 45 -13.52 16.98 19.54
C TRP A 45 -14.74 16.71 20.43
N GLY A 46 -15.57 15.74 20.06
CA GLY A 46 -16.69 15.29 20.90
C GLY A 46 -16.20 14.76 22.26
N ALA A 47 -15.13 13.97 22.28
CA ALA A 47 -14.53 13.47 23.51
C ALA A 47 -13.94 14.60 24.37
N VAL A 48 -13.31 15.62 23.78
CA VAL A 48 -12.85 16.81 24.52
C VAL A 48 -14.03 17.53 25.16
N PHE A 49 -15.10 17.77 24.39
CA PHE A 49 -16.30 18.42 24.90
C PHE A 49 -16.91 17.69 26.10
N VAL A 50 -17.07 16.36 26.01
CA VAL A 50 -17.57 15.54 27.12
C VAL A 50 -16.62 15.59 28.33
N THR A 51 -15.31 15.54 28.10
CA THR A 51 -14.31 15.56 29.18
C THR A 51 -14.33 16.88 29.95
N VAL A 52 -14.41 18.00 29.24
CA VAL A 52 -14.35 19.34 29.86
C VAL A 52 -15.71 19.78 30.39
N GLY A 53 -16.79 19.45 29.70
CA GLY A 53 -18.12 19.99 30.00
C GLY A 53 -18.99 19.12 30.91
N LEU A 54 -18.76 17.80 30.96
CA LEU A 54 -19.70 16.87 31.59
C LEU A 54 -19.06 15.96 32.65
N LEU A 55 -17.74 15.75 32.58
CA LEU A 55 -17.07 14.76 33.42
C LEU A 55 -16.42 15.38 34.67
N PRO A 56 -16.45 14.66 35.81
CA PRO A 56 -15.74 15.09 37.01
C PRO A 56 -14.23 15.03 36.79
N VAL A 57 -13.47 15.83 37.56
CA VAL A 57 -12.01 15.97 37.42
C VAL A 57 -11.27 14.63 37.48
N GLY A 58 -11.76 13.67 38.28
CA GLY A 58 -11.18 12.31 38.37
C GLY A 58 -11.26 11.48 37.09
N ALA A 59 -12.19 11.81 36.18
CA ALA A 59 -12.35 11.12 34.90
C ALA A 59 -11.43 11.68 33.79
N VAL A 60 -10.66 12.74 34.06
CA VAL A 60 -9.75 13.34 33.07
C VAL A 60 -8.64 12.38 32.65
N VAL A 61 -8.09 11.60 33.60
CA VAL A 61 -7.00 10.65 33.32
C VAL A 61 -7.42 9.54 32.34
N PRO A 62 -8.51 8.78 32.57
CA PRO A 62 -8.95 7.79 31.59
C PRO A 62 -9.37 8.43 30.25
N MET A 63 -9.95 9.64 30.27
CA MET A 63 -10.29 10.35 29.04
C MET A 63 -9.07 10.81 28.24
N ALA A 64 -7.96 11.16 28.91
CA ALA A 64 -6.70 11.46 28.23
C ALA A 64 -6.21 10.26 27.40
N VAL A 65 -6.38 9.04 27.91
CA VAL A 65 -6.06 7.81 27.16
C VAL A 65 -6.97 7.65 25.94
N VAL A 66 -8.28 7.89 26.08
CA VAL A 66 -9.23 7.86 24.95
C VAL A 66 -8.85 8.90 23.89
N LEU A 67 -8.55 10.13 24.28
CA LEU A 67 -8.11 11.20 23.38
C LEU A 67 -6.81 10.85 22.66
N ALA A 68 -5.85 10.23 23.35
CA ALA A 68 -4.62 9.75 22.73
C ALA A 68 -4.88 8.68 21.67
N VAL A 69 -5.78 7.72 21.93
CA VAL A 69 -6.17 6.68 20.97
C VAL A 69 -6.88 7.29 19.74
N LEU A 70 -7.82 8.21 19.95
CA LEU A 70 -8.52 8.89 18.86
C LEU A 70 -7.55 9.74 18.01
N GLY A 71 -6.66 10.49 18.66
CA GLY A 71 -5.63 11.29 18.00
C GLY A 71 -4.68 10.42 17.18
N TYR A 72 -4.22 9.29 17.74
CA TYR A 72 -3.42 8.31 17.01
C TYR A 72 -4.14 7.80 15.76
N ASN A 73 -5.42 7.45 15.85
CA ASN A 73 -6.19 6.97 14.70
C ASN A 73 -6.40 8.05 13.63
N ALA A 74 -6.60 9.32 14.03
CA ALA A 74 -6.67 10.45 13.12
C ALA A 74 -5.34 10.63 12.38
N VAL A 75 -4.22 10.69 13.08
CA VAL A 75 -2.86 10.77 12.49
C VAL A 75 -2.62 9.61 11.53
N MET A 76 -2.97 8.39 11.92
CA MET A 76 -2.79 7.21 11.06
C MET A 76 -3.65 7.24 9.80
N SER A 77 -4.86 7.81 9.88
CA SER A 77 -5.75 7.98 8.73
C SER A 77 -5.23 9.07 7.79
N PHE A 78 -4.72 10.17 8.34
CA PHE A 78 -4.06 11.23 7.58
C PHE A 78 -2.79 10.73 6.87
N MET A 79 -1.94 9.97 7.56
CA MET A 79 -0.74 9.35 6.98
C MET A 79 -1.06 8.38 5.84
N LYS A 80 -2.22 7.71 5.88
CA LYS A 80 -2.71 6.93 4.73
C LYS A 80 -3.10 7.85 3.58
N LEU A 81 -3.79 8.97 3.83
CA LEU A 81 -4.17 9.94 2.80
C LEU A 81 -2.95 10.51 2.07
N CYS A 82 -1.84 10.79 2.77
CA CYS A 82 -0.57 11.19 2.15
C CYS A 82 -0.03 10.18 1.12
N ARG A 83 -0.45 8.90 1.19
CA ARG A 83 -0.07 7.88 0.19
C ARG A 83 -0.80 8.05 -1.13
N PHE A 84 -1.89 8.81 -1.19
CA PHE A 84 -2.62 9.09 -2.43
C PHE A 84 -1.69 9.58 -3.54
N GLY A 85 -0.86 10.58 -3.25
CA GLY A 85 0.08 11.12 -4.23
C GLY A 85 1.10 10.07 -4.70
N ARG A 86 1.55 9.19 -3.81
CA ARG A 86 2.46 8.09 -4.15
C ARG A 86 1.78 7.04 -5.01
N MET A 87 0.56 6.63 -4.65
CA MET A 87 -0.25 5.69 -5.42
C MET A 87 -0.52 6.23 -6.82
N ARG A 88 -0.91 7.51 -6.95
CA ARG A 88 -1.09 8.18 -8.23
C ARG A 88 0.18 8.13 -9.08
N ARG A 89 1.34 8.51 -8.54
CA ARG A 89 2.62 8.44 -9.25
C ARG A 89 2.98 7.03 -9.73
N ILE A 90 2.69 6.01 -8.93
CA ILE A 90 2.93 4.62 -9.32
C ILE A 90 2.02 4.23 -10.50
N LEU A 91 0.73 4.58 -10.42
CA LEU A 91 -0.25 4.27 -11.45
C LEU A 91 0.05 4.99 -12.78
N THR A 92 0.66 6.18 -12.73
CA THR A 92 1.06 6.93 -13.94
C THR A 92 2.35 6.41 -14.58
N VAL A 93 3.14 5.59 -13.88
CA VAL A 93 4.43 5.07 -14.40
C VAL A 93 4.34 3.61 -14.80
N TYR A 94 3.49 2.83 -14.13
CA TYR A 94 3.45 1.38 -14.29
C TYR A 94 2.10 0.91 -14.85
N PRO A 95 2.09 -0.06 -15.79
CA PRO A 95 0.87 -0.68 -16.28
C PRO A 95 0.24 -1.61 -15.22
N TRP A 96 -1.06 -1.87 -15.35
CA TRP A 96 -1.71 -2.95 -14.59
C TRP A 96 -1.22 -4.31 -15.07
N ARG A 97 -0.90 -5.20 -14.12
CA ARG A 97 -0.52 -6.58 -14.38
C ARG A 97 -1.37 -7.51 -13.54
N GLN A 98 -1.78 -8.63 -14.14
CA GLN A 98 -2.52 -9.67 -13.44
C GLN A 98 -1.54 -10.74 -12.96
N GLN A 99 -1.68 -11.17 -11.71
CA GLN A 99 -0.94 -12.29 -11.16
C GLN A 99 -1.92 -13.31 -10.60
N PRO A 100 -2.07 -14.49 -11.23
CA PRO A 100 -2.83 -15.57 -10.64
C PRO A 100 -2.11 -16.09 -9.39
N GLY A 101 -2.86 -16.35 -8.32
CA GLY A 101 -2.32 -16.87 -7.06
C GLY A 101 -1.37 -15.91 -6.32
N GLY A 102 -1.48 -14.59 -6.55
CA GLY A 102 -0.58 -13.57 -5.98
C GLY A 102 -0.63 -13.42 -4.46
N VAL A 103 -1.47 -14.18 -3.75
CA VAL A 103 -1.55 -14.21 -2.27
C VAL A 103 -1.29 -15.62 -1.79
N GLN A 104 -0.18 -15.82 -1.08
CA GLN A 104 0.11 -17.08 -0.42
C GLN A 104 -0.18 -16.94 1.08
N TYR A 105 -0.88 -17.92 1.63
CA TYR A 105 -1.08 -18.07 3.06
C TYR A 105 -0.06 -19.08 3.59
N ASP A 106 0.55 -18.77 4.73
CA ASP A 106 1.40 -19.71 5.47
C ASP A 106 0.59 -20.97 5.83
N ALA A 107 1.24 -22.13 5.98
CA ALA A 107 0.59 -23.42 6.24
C ALA A 107 -0.29 -23.41 7.51
N ARG A 108 0.01 -22.50 8.45
CA ARG A 108 -0.76 -22.26 9.67
C ARG A 108 -1.86 -21.19 9.53
N GLY A 109 -2.04 -20.61 8.33
CA GLY A 109 -3.03 -19.57 8.02
C GLY A 109 -2.80 -18.21 8.72
N ARG A 110 -1.66 -18.02 9.40
CA ARG A 110 -1.39 -16.86 10.27
C ARG A 110 -0.78 -15.66 9.54
N LYS A 111 -0.10 -15.89 8.43
CA LYS A 111 0.55 -14.85 7.63
C LYS A 111 0.11 -14.98 6.18
N ALA A 112 -0.15 -13.85 5.54
CA ALA A 112 -0.37 -13.79 4.11
C ALA A 112 0.74 -12.92 3.51
N SER A 113 1.41 -13.41 2.47
CA SER A 113 2.43 -12.72 1.68
C SER A 113 1.90 -12.47 0.27
N PHE A 114 2.27 -11.32 -0.31
CA PHE A 114 1.96 -11.06 -1.72
C PHE A 114 3.12 -11.65 -2.51
N LEU A 115 2.88 -12.62 -3.37
CA LEU A 115 3.90 -13.23 -4.19
C LEU A 115 3.83 -12.59 -5.57
N LEU A 116 4.75 -11.66 -5.84
CA LEU A 116 4.82 -11.00 -7.14
C LEU A 116 6.15 -11.34 -7.81
N PRO A 117 6.16 -11.65 -9.12
CA PRO A 117 7.39 -11.98 -9.83
C PRO A 117 8.32 -10.77 -9.92
N ASP A 118 9.63 -11.00 -9.81
CA ASP A 118 10.65 -9.99 -10.11
C ASP A 118 10.62 -9.69 -11.61
N PRO A 119 10.41 -8.43 -12.05
CA PRO A 119 10.33 -8.09 -13.46
C PRO A 119 11.60 -8.44 -14.26
N ASP A 120 12.77 -8.48 -13.63
CA ASP A 120 14.03 -8.83 -14.31
C ASP A 120 14.35 -10.34 -14.20
N ARG A 121 13.70 -11.07 -13.28
CA ARG A 121 13.87 -12.50 -13.07
C ARG A 121 12.51 -13.13 -12.70
N PRO A 122 11.64 -13.44 -13.69
CA PRO A 122 10.28 -13.89 -13.42
C PRO A 122 10.20 -15.16 -12.56
N GLU A 123 11.27 -15.95 -12.53
CA GLU A 123 11.42 -17.14 -11.67
C GLU A 123 11.61 -16.81 -10.18
N LYS A 124 11.97 -15.57 -9.83
CA LYS A 124 12.15 -15.13 -8.45
C LYS A 124 10.94 -14.34 -7.98
N THR A 125 10.28 -14.85 -6.95
CA THR A 125 9.15 -14.17 -6.35
C THR A 125 9.58 -13.25 -5.22
N VAL A 126 9.11 -12.01 -5.25
CA VAL A 126 9.38 -10.99 -4.24
C VAL A 126 8.11 -10.70 -3.48
N SER A 127 8.19 -10.75 -2.14
CA SER A 127 7.06 -10.38 -1.29
C SER A 127 7.17 -8.95 -0.77
N PRO A 128 6.50 -7.96 -1.40
CA PRO A 128 6.42 -6.64 -0.82
C PRO A 128 5.67 -6.71 0.52
N LYS A 129 6.24 -6.04 1.53
CA LYS A 129 5.60 -5.94 2.83
C LYS A 129 4.48 -4.90 2.75
N LEU A 130 3.30 -5.24 3.28
CA LEU A 130 2.38 -4.18 3.68
C LEU A 130 3.03 -3.44 4.82
N SER A 131 2.91 -2.11 4.81
CA SER A 131 3.28 -1.30 5.95
C SER A 131 2.27 -1.53 7.09
N GLY A 132 2.31 -2.69 7.74
CA GLY A 132 1.65 -2.94 9.01
C GLY A 132 2.59 -2.53 10.13
N PHE A 133 2.11 -1.74 11.09
CA PHE A 133 2.85 -1.42 12.30
C PHE A 133 2.20 -2.11 13.51
N PHE A 134 3.05 -2.61 14.41
CA PHE A 134 2.81 -3.32 15.67
C PHE A 134 1.97 -4.62 15.69
N PHE A 135 0.96 -4.82 14.86
CA PHE A 135 0.04 -5.97 15.01
C PHE A 135 0.08 -6.96 13.84
N ARG A 136 0.97 -7.96 13.93
CA ARG A 136 1.03 -9.13 13.03
C ARG A 136 -0.31 -9.85 12.77
N PRO A 137 -1.26 -9.96 13.73
CA PRO A 137 -2.55 -10.62 13.48
C PRO A 137 -3.43 -9.91 12.43
N TRP A 138 -3.21 -8.62 12.21
CA TRP A 138 -4.00 -7.82 11.29
C TRP A 138 -3.57 -7.97 9.83
N ASP A 139 -2.41 -8.58 9.55
CA ASP A 139 -1.99 -8.90 8.18
C ASP A 139 -3.00 -9.82 7.48
N ARG A 140 -3.59 -10.77 8.22
CA ARG A 140 -4.67 -11.63 7.73
C ARG A 140 -5.92 -10.82 7.38
N ILE A 141 -6.33 -9.88 8.24
CA ILE A 141 -7.54 -9.06 8.06
C ILE A 141 -7.35 -8.08 6.91
N ALA A 142 -6.18 -7.44 6.81
CA ALA A 142 -5.85 -6.49 5.75
C ALA A 142 -5.87 -7.16 4.36
N ARG A 143 -5.47 -8.44 4.31
CA ARG A 143 -5.39 -9.24 3.08
C ARG A 143 -6.65 -10.10 2.84
N LYS A 144 -7.56 -10.17 3.81
CA LYS A 144 -8.90 -10.78 3.65
C LYS A 144 -9.62 -10.08 2.50
N GLY A 145 -9.99 -10.87 1.48
CA GLY A 145 -10.68 -10.40 0.27
C GLY A 145 -9.82 -10.31 -0.99
N PHE A 146 -8.51 -10.60 -0.92
CA PHE A 146 -7.62 -10.75 -2.08
C PHE A 146 -7.38 -12.23 -2.46
N ASN A 147 -8.38 -13.09 -2.25
CA ASN A 147 -8.30 -14.49 -2.68
C ASN A 147 -8.46 -14.56 -4.21
N GLY A 148 -7.51 -15.18 -4.91
CA GLY A 148 -7.54 -15.37 -6.37
C GLY A 148 -6.57 -14.45 -7.12
N ASP A 149 -6.97 -14.07 -8.34
CA ASP A 149 -6.17 -13.22 -9.22
C ASP A 149 -5.98 -11.84 -8.62
N LEU A 150 -4.76 -11.33 -8.65
CA LEU A 150 -4.40 -10.02 -8.11
C LEU A 150 -4.02 -9.11 -9.26
N TRP A 151 -4.53 -7.87 -9.24
CA TRP A 151 -4.02 -6.84 -10.13
C TRP A 151 -2.97 -6.03 -9.38
N TYR A 152 -1.83 -5.75 -9.99
CA TYR A 152 -0.81 -4.91 -9.39
C TYR A 152 -0.19 -3.97 -10.41
N ALA A 153 0.21 -2.78 -9.95
CA ALA A 153 0.93 -1.78 -10.72
C ALA A 153 2.11 -1.30 -9.87
N GLY A 154 3.32 -1.34 -10.43
CA GLY A 154 4.56 -0.99 -9.73
C GLY A 154 5.64 -2.05 -9.87
N ASP A 155 6.77 -1.80 -9.22
CA ASP A 155 7.87 -2.76 -9.11
C ASP A 155 7.85 -3.39 -7.71
N PRO A 156 7.54 -4.69 -7.55
CA PRO A 156 7.48 -5.39 -6.26
C PRO A 156 8.76 -5.29 -5.42
N ARG A 157 9.90 -5.00 -6.06
CA ARG A 157 11.20 -4.78 -5.40
C ARG A 157 11.27 -3.47 -4.62
N PHE A 158 10.41 -2.52 -4.95
CA PHE A 158 10.34 -1.22 -4.29
C PHE A 158 8.95 -0.98 -3.71
N VAL A 159 7.95 -0.87 -4.58
CA VAL A 159 6.61 -0.46 -4.23
C VAL A 159 5.62 -0.87 -5.32
N CYS A 160 4.44 -1.29 -4.88
CA CYS A 160 3.33 -1.58 -5.77
C CYS A 160 2.00 -1.13 -5.17
N VAL A 161 1.11 -0.71 -6.06
CA VAL A 161 -0.32 -0.62 -5.81
C VAL A 161 -0.93 -1.96 -6.18
N ILE A 162 -1.72 -2.50 -5.27
CA ILE A 162 -2.38 -3.79 -5.40
C ILE A 162 -3.89 -3.54 -5.44
N ALA A 163 -4.56 -4.18 -6.37
CA ALA A 163 -5.99 -4.11 -6.56
C ALA A 163 -6.62 -5.50 -6.61
N LYS A 164 -7.85 -5.61 -6.11
CA LYS A 164 -8.71 -6.74 -6.43
C LYS A 164 -9.18 -6.61 -7.89
N PRO A 165 -9.39 -7.71 -8.64
CA PRO A 165 -10.02 -7.67 -9.95
C PRO A 165 -11.29 -6.82 -9.94
N GLY A 166 -11.47 -6.01 -10.97
CA GLY A 166 -12.55 -5.00 -11.04
C GLY A 166 -12.29 -3.73 -10.23
N LEU A 167 -11.07 -3.49 -9.75
CA LEU A 167 -10.65 -2.25 -9.06
C LEU A 167 -11.53 -1.86 -7.87
N THR A 168 -12.09 -2.87 -7.18
CA THR A 168 -13.03 -2.68 -6.06
C THR A 168 -12.33 -2.30 -4.76
N LYS A 169 -11.10 -2.78 -4.56
CA LYS A 169 -10.29 -2.50 -3.36
C LYS A 169 -8.84 -2.24 -3.76
N LEU A 170 -8.32 -1.07 -3.38
CA LEU A 170 -6.93 -0.68 -3.58
C LEU A 170 -6.14 -0.73 -2.27
N THR A 171 -4.92 -1.24 -2.37
CA THR A 171 -3.95 -1.35 -1.28
C THR A 171 -2.58 -0.90 -1.78
N TYR A 172 -1.79 -0.32 -0.87
CA TYR A 172 -0.42 0.08 -1.13
C TYR A 172 0.54 -0.83 -0.37
N ALA A 173 1.51 -1.42 -1.07
CA ALA A 173 2.55 -2.25 -0.51
C ALA A 173 3.93 -1.69 -0.89
N SER A 174 4.84 -1.62 0.08
CA SER A 174 6.18 -1.04 -0.15
C SER A 174 7.24 -1.78 0.64
N GLN A 175 8.39 -2.02 0.03
CA GLN A 175 9.57 -2.44 0.76
C GLN A 175 10.10 -1.28 1.63
N PRO A 176 10.61 -1.55 2.84
CA PRO A 176 11.19 -0.52 3.70
C PRO A 176 12.31 0.27 3.04
N THR A 177 13.07 -0.36 2.14
CA THR A 177 14.18 0.23 1.37
C THR A 177 13.74 1.28 0.35
N ALA A 178 12.47 1.30 -0.05
CA ALA A 178 12.01 2.19 -1.11
C ALA A 178 11.90 3.66 -0.67
N PHE A 179 11.52 3.92 0.59
CA PHE A 179 11.25 5.31 1.05
C PHE A 179 11.83 5.65 2.43
N ASN A 180 12.30 4.67 3.21
CA ASN A 180 12.84 4.98 4.52
C ASN A 180 14.25 5.55 4.38
N PRO A 181 14.55 6.77 4.87
CA PRO A 181 15.89 7.35 4.81
C PRO A 181 16.92 6.54 5.62
N ARG A 182 16.46 5.82 6.67
CA ARG A 182 17.32 5.04 7.58
C ARG A 182 17.84 3.74 6.99
N THR A 183 17.31 3.30 5.85
CA THR A 183 17.77 2.07 5.17
C THR A 183 18.64 2.42 3.99
N SER A 184 19.58 1.53 3.64
CA SER A 184 20.40 1.69 2.45
C SER A 184 19.53 1.50 1.19
N PRO A 185 19.67 2.38 0.16
CA PRO A 185 18.99 2.19 -1.11
C PRO A 185 19.42 0.87 -1.77
N ARG A 186 18.51 0.25 -2.52
CA ARG A 186 18.82 -1.00 -3.23
C ARG A 186 19.85 -0.71 -4.34
N ARG A 187 21.00 -1.41 -4.29
CA ARG A 187 22.13 -1.27 -5.23
C ARG A 187 22.18 -2.37 -6.30
N LYS A 188 22.01 -3.63 -5.90
CA LYS A 188 22.27 -4.81 -6.74
C LYS A 188 21.05 -5.25 -7.55
N GLY A 189 21.29 -5.75 -8.76
CA GLY A 189 20.30 -6.47 -9.58
C GLY A 189 19.22 -5.60 -10.22
N LEU A 190 19.54 -4.36 -10.56
CA LEU A 190 18.61 -3.40 -11.16
C LEU A 190 19.12 -2.95 -12.53
N SER A 191 18.30 -3.14 -13.56
CA SER A 191 18.56 -2.54 -14.88
C SER A 191 18.49 -1.00 -14.81
N PRO A 192 19.22 -0.27 -15.68
CA PRO A 192 19.16 1.20 -15.71
C PRO A 192 17.75 1.75 -15.89
N GLU A 193 16.90 1.07 -16.66
CA GLU A 193 15.49 1.44 -16.82
C GLU A 193 14.68 1.25 -15.53
N ALA A 194 14.92 0.18 -14.78
CA ALA A 194 14.27 -0.03 -13.49
C ALA A 194 14.64 1.09 -12.51
N ARG A 195 15.89 1.57 -12.53
CA ARG A 195 16.31 2.72 -11.72
C ARG A 195 15.59 3.99 -12.14
N ARG A 196 15.49 4.28 -13.44
CA ARG A 196 14.76 5.46 -13.96
C ARG A 196 13.30 5.45 -13.52
N ARG A 197 12.59 4.32 -13.70
CA ARG A 197 11.18 4.18 -13.28
C ARG A 197 11.00 4.29 -11.77
N ALA A 198 11.90 3.68 -11.00
CA ALA A 198 11.89 3.80 -9.55
C ALA A 198 12.12 5.25 -9.07
N ARG A 199 12.99 6.03 -9.74
CA ARG A 199 13.13 7.47 -9.46
C ARG A 199 11.88 8.27 -9.84
N ALA A 200 11.22 7.93 -10.96
CA ALA A 200 10.00 8.61 -11.39
C ALA A 200 8.85 8.49 -10.36
N ILE A 201 8.78 7.38 -9.63
CA ILE A 201 7.82 7.19 -8.52
C ILE A 201 8.33 7.73 -7.17
N GLY A 202 9.54 8.29 -7.13
CA GLY A 202 10.18 8.84 -5.93
C GLY A 202 10.78 7.78 -4.99
N ALA A 203 11.03 6.56 -5.46
CA ALA A 203 11.73 5.54 -4.69
C ALA A 203 13.24 5.82 -4.64
N ARG A 204 13.86 5.48 -3.51
CA ARG A 204 15.30 5.61 -3.28
C ARG A 204 16.05 4.48 -3.98
N VAL A 205 16.90 4.84 -4.93
CA VAL A 205 17.75 3.91 -5.68
C VAL A 205 19.15 4.47 -5.70
N ALA A 206 20.15 3.61 -5.48
CA ALA A 206 21.54 4.00 -5.62
C ALA A 206 21.92 4.11 -7.11
N ASP A 207 22.90 4.96 -7.40
CA ASP A 207 23.57 5.03 -8.71
C ASP A 207 24.38 3.76 -9.01
#